data_AF-A0A972Y8Z5-F1
#
_entry.id   AF-A0A972Y8Z5-F1
#
_cell.length_a   1.000
_cell.length_b   1.000
_cell.length_c   1.000
_cell.angle_alpha   90.00
_cell.angle_beta   90.00
_cell.angle_gamma   90.00
#
_symmetry.space_group_name_H-M   'P 1'
#
loop_
_entity.id
_entity.type
_entity.pdbx_description
1 polymer ?
#
loop_
_entity_poly.entity_id
_entity_poly.type
_entity_poly.pdbx_seq_one_letter_code
_entity_poly.pdbx_strand_id
1 'polypeptide(L)'
;MSKEKAKQRAHLLVERSVELKRFRTAYPGSRERFSEIAKIAPDDLKPTLEHVLELMDLRDEDDGAELAQFFGFTGAETKLAAYLMAGGSLSSFAKENGVSRNTARNQLQVIFQKTNVRRQAELVALLKDTMNSFE
;
A
#
# COMPACT_ATOMS: atom_id res chain seq x y z
N MET A 1 20.70 7.05 -19.88
CA MET A 1 20.48 5.68 -19.33
C MET A 1 19.19 5.14 -19.92
N SER A 2 19.16 3.89 -20.41
CA SER A 2 17.90 3.29 -20.91
C SER A 2 16.88 3.17 -19.78
N LYS A 3 15.60 3.47 -20.06
CA LYS A 3 14.47 3.36 -19.13
C LYS A 3 14.46 2.00 -18.38
N GLU A 4 14.83 0.93 -19.08
CA GLU A 4 14.87 -0.44 -18.54
C GLU A 4 15.93 -0.63 -17.45
N LYS A 5 17.11 0.00 -17.60
CA LYS A 5 18.19 -0.08 -16.60
C LYS A 5 17.86 0.70 -15.34
N ALA A 6 17.14 1.81 -15.48
CA ALA A 6 16.69 2.61 -14.33
C ALA A 6 15.60 1.85 -13.55
N LYS A 7 14.67 1.21 -14.25
CA LYS A 7 13.67 0.28 -13.70
C LYS A 7 14.28 -0.84 -12.87
N GLN A 8 15.24 -1.58 -13.43
CA GLN A 8 15.93 -2.65 -12.68
C GLN A 8 16.69 -2.12 -11.45
N ARG A 9 17.26 -0.91 -11.52
CA ARG A 9 17.99 -0.32 -10.39
C ARG A 9 17.06 0.13 -9.27
N ALA A 10 15.96 0.77 -9.60
CA ALA A 10 14.92 1.13 -8.65
C ALA A 10 14.31 -0.13 -8.01
N HIS A 11 14.07 -1.17 -8.82
CA HIS A 11 13.65 -2.49 -8.35
C HIS A 11 14.61 -3.02 -7.27
N LEU A 12 15.91 -3.07 -7.57
CA LEU A 12 16.94 -3.53 -6.61
C LEU A 12 17.06 -2.63 -5.37
N LEU A 13 16.88 -1.32 -5.48
CA LEU A 13 16.94 -0.39 -4.35
C LEU A 13 15.76 -0.59 -3.40
N VAL A 14 14.55 -0.70 -3.93
CA VAL A 14 13.35 -0.99 -3.14
C VAL A 14 13.46 -2.37 -2.49
N GLU A 15 14.00 -3.37 -3.18
CA GLU A 15 14.14 -4.72 -2.61
C GLU A 15 15.25 -4.86 -1.57
N ARG A 16 16.26 -3.99 -1.61
CA ARG A 16 17.38 -4.01 -0.67
C ARG A 16 17.21 -3.05 0.49
N SER A 17 16.33 -2.06 0.38
CA SER A 17 16.03 -1.11 1.45
C SER A 17 14.80 -1.55 2.24
N VAL A 18 15.00 -1.75 3.54
CA VAL A 18 13.92 -2.02 4.49
C VAL A 18 12.96 -0.84 4.55
N GLU A 19 13.47 0.38 4.43
CA GLU A 19 12.73 1.64 4.46
C GLU A 19 11.82 1.78 3.24
N LEU A 20 12.33 1.47 2.04
CA LEU A 20 11.54 1.53 0.82
C LEU A 20 10.51 0.38 0.72
N LYS A 21 10.85 -0.82 1.22
CA LYS A 21 9.86 -1.89 1.41
C LYS A 21 8.73 -1.50 2.35
N ARG A 22 9.04 -0.75 3.42
CA ARG A 22 8.04 -0.23 4.37
C ARG A 22 7.18 0.84 3.74
N PHE A 23 7.77 1.75 2.95
CA PHE A 23 7.02 2.79 2.24
C PHE A 23 5.93 2.20 1.34
N ARG A 24 6.25 1.10 0.64
CA ARG A 24 5.34 0.31 -0.20
C ARG A 24 4.11 -0.22 0.57
N THR A 25 4.29 -0.81 1.74
CA THR A 25 3.18 -1.39 2.52
C THR A 25 2.41 -0.35 3.34
N ALA A 26 3.06 0.77 3.67
CA ALA A 26 2.53 1.77 4.58
C ALA A 26 1.81 2.94 3.91
N TYR A 27 1.69 3.02 2.58
CA TYR A 27 0.96 4.11 1.91
C TYR A 27 0.19 3.62 0.68
N PRO A 28 -0.97 2.98 0.90
CA PRO A 28 -1.93 2.71 -0.16
C PRO A 28 -2.52 4.04 -0.66
N GLY A 29 -2.45 4.31 -1.97
CA GLY A 29 -2.69 5.63 -2.56
C GLY A 29 -1.47 6.55 -2.59
N SER A 30 -0.27 6.03 -2.35
CA SER A 30 0.99 6.77 -2.58
C SER A 30 1.08 7.23 -4.04
N ARG A 31 0.67 6.40 -5.00
CA ARG A 31 0.61 6.76 -6.42
C ARG A 31 -0.24 8.01 -6.63
N GLU A 32 -1.45 8.01 -6.10
CA GLU A 32 -2.41 9.09 -6.25
C GLU A 32 -1.88 10.41 -5.63
N ARG A 33 -1.26 10.33 -4.45
CA ARG A 33 -0.60 11.49 -3.83
C ARG A 33 0.61 11.97 -4.62
N PHE A 34 1.44 11.06 -5.14
CA PHE A 34 2.58 11.42 -5.99
C PHE A 34 2.12 12.04 -7.32
N SER A 35 0.99 11.60 -7.87
CA SER A 35 0.34 12.20 -9.04
C SER A 35 -0.10 13.64 -8.74
N GLU A 36 -0.77 13.88 -7.61
CA GLU A 36 -1.14 15.25 -7.20
C GLU A 36 0.09 16.13 -6.97
N ILE A 37 1.15 15.60 -6.35
CA ILE A 37 2.41 16.32 -6.16
C ILE A 37 3.07 16.64 -7.51
N ALA A 38 3.07 15.69 -8.45
CA ALA A 38 3.64 15.90 -9.79
C ALA A 38 2.93 17.01 -10.57
N LYS A 39 1.61 17.19 -10.40
CA LYS A 39 0.85 18.28 -11.02
C LYS A 39 1.30 19.68 -10.58
N ILE A 40 1.78 19.82 -9.34
CA ILE A 40 2.22 21.10 -8.75
C ILE A 40 3.74 21.25 -8.69
N ALA A 41 4.49 20.24 -9.14
CA ALA A 41 5.94 20.23 -9.03
C ALA A 41 6.59 21.27 -9.98
N PRO A 42 7.71 21.88 -9.56
CA PRO A 42 8.56 22.66 -10.45
C PRO A 42 9.00 21.86 -11.69
N ASP A 43 9.19 22.54 -12.82
CA ASP A 43 9.45 21.89 -14.11
C ASP A 43 10.73 21.04 -14.13
N ASP A 44 11.73 21.39 -13.32
CA ASP A 44 12.98 20.64 -13.16
C ASP A 44 12.79 19.30 -12.40
N LEU A 45 11.74 19.20 -11.57
CA LEU A 45 11.40 18.01 -10.81
C LEU A 45 10.42 17.08 -11.53
N LYS A 46 9.63 17.60 -12.48
CA LYS A 46 8.63 16.81 -13.24
C LYS A 46 9.20 15.54 -13.87
N PRO A 47 10.34 15.55 -14.59
CA PRO A 47 10.88 14.33 -15.20
C PRO A 47 11.26 13.26 -14.17
N THR A 48 11.71 13.68 -12.99
CA THR A 48 12.06 12.75 -11.91
C THR A 48 10.79 12.15 -11.30
N LEU A 49 9.76 12.95 -11.08
CA LEU A 49 8.49 12.49 -10.51
C LEU A 49 7.70 11.62 -11.49
N GLU A 50 7.66 11.96 -12.77
CA GLU A 50 7.10 11.12 -13.83
C GLU A 50 7.82 9.78 -13.89
N HIS A 51 9.15 9.78 -13.77
CA HIS A 51 9.90 8.53 -13.72
C HIS A 51 9.63 7.73 -12.44
N VAL A 52 9.49 8.37 -11.28
CA VAL A 52 9.08 7.70 -10.03
C VAL A 52 7.69 7.09 -10.17
N LEU A 53 6.74 7.79 -10.78
CA LEU A 53 5.40 7.28 -11.07
C LEU A 53 5.44 6.11 -12.06
N GLU A 54 6.21 6.19 -13.15
CA GLU A 54 6.44 5.04 -14.04
C GLU A 54 7.01 3.85 -13.24
N LEU A 55 7.97 4.08 -12.34
CA LEU A 55 8.56 3.03 -11.51
C LEU A 55 7.57 2.43 -10.49
N MET A 56 6.62 3.23 -10.01
CA MET A 56 5.52 2.77 -9.16
C MET A 56 4.53 1.93 -9.95
N ASP A 57 4.18 2.34 -11.17
CA ASP A 57 3.27 1.62 -12.09
C ASP A 57 3.86 0.30 -12.62
N LEU A 58 5.18 0.12 -12.49
CA LEU A 58 5.92 -1.05 -12.93
C LEU A 58 6.06 -2.16 -11.87
N ARG A 59 5.50 -1.94 -10.67
CA ARG A 59 5.72 -2.73 -9.45
C ARG A 59 4.38 -2.89 -8.72
N ASP A 60 3.48 -3.58 -9.39
CA ASP A 60 2.24 -4.17 -8.87
C ASP A 60 1.17 -3.17 -8.43
N GLU A 61 -0.06 -3.63 -8.60
CA GLU A 61 -1.31 -2.92 -8.42
C GLU A 61 -1.37 -2.17 -7.07
N ASP A 62 -2.03 -1.02 -7.09
CA ASP A 62 -2.41 -0.29 -5.89
C ASP A 62 -3.58 -1.05 -5.23
N ASP A 63 -3.38 -2.34 -4.91
CA ASP A 63 -4.32 -3.26 -4.28
C ASP A 63 -4.99 -2.61 -3.07
N GLY A 64 -4.19 -1.86 -2.32
CA GLY A 64 -4.65 -1.06 -1.21
C GLY A 64 -5.64 0.02 -1.65
N ALA A 65 -5.36 0.79 -2.70
CA ALA A 65 -6.27 1.83 -3.18
C ALA A 65 -7.58 1.27 -3.73
N GLU A 66 -7.55 0.18 -4.50
CA GLU A 66 -8.76 -0.45 -5.04
C GLU A 66 -9.62 -1.05 -3.91
N LEU A 67 -9.00 -1.78 -2.97
CA LEU A 67 -9.69 -2.26 -1.77
C LEU A 67 -10.21 -1.10 -0.90
N ALA A 68 -9.46 0.01 -0.82
CA ALA A 68 -9.90 1.18 -0.07
C ALA A 68 -11.13 1.84 -0.69
N GLN A 69 -11.16 1.94 -2.01
CA GLN A 69 -12.31 2.46 -2.73
C GLN A 69 -13.51 1.52 -2.60
N PHE A 70 -13.30 0.21 -2.80
CA PHE A 70 -14.36 -0.79 -2.79
C PHE A 70 -15.00 -0.96 -1.40
N PHE A 71 -14.20 -1.07 -0.34
CA PHE A 71 -14.69 -1.24 1.04
C PHE A 71 -14.83 0.10 1.80
N GLY A 72 -14.49 1.23 1.19
CA GLY A 72 -14.49 2.54 1.84
C GLY A 72 -13.49 2.63 2.99
N PHE A 73 -12.33 1.99 2.89
CA PHE A 73 -11.31 2.03 3.95
C PHE A 73 -10.67 3.41 4.07
N THR A 74 -10.35 3.79 5.32
CA THR A 74 -9.46 4.91 5.57
C THR A 74 -8.01 4.50 5.29
N GLY A 75 -7.12 5.46 5.05
CA GLY A 75 -5.71 5.13 4.80
C GLY A 75 -5.03 4.32 5.92
N ALA A 76 -5.47 4.42 7.18
CA ALA A 76 -4.96 3.58 8.26
C ALA A 76 -5.49 2.14 8.19
N GLU A 77 -6.77 1.98 7.87
CA GLU A 77 -7.41 0.67 7.67
C GLU A 77 -6.82 -0.06 6.48
N THR A 78 -6.60 0.64 5.37
CA THR A 78 -6.00 0.06 4.18
C THR A 78 -4.58 -0.44 4.43
N LYS A 79 -3.77 0.32 5.18
CA LYS A 79 -2.43 -0.12 5.60
C LYS A 79 -2.50 -1.41 6.41
N LEU A 80 -3.43 -1.47 7.35
CA LEU A 80 -3.63 -2.67 8.17
C LEU A 80 -4.10 -3.86 7.32
N ALA A 81 -5.08 -3.66 6.44
CA ALA A 81 -5.60 -4.68 5.54
C ALA A 81 -4.49 -5.26 4.64
N ALA A 82 -3.75 -4.41 3.93
CA ALA A 82 -2.64 -4.82 3.08
C ALA A 82 -1.54 -5.56 3.86
N TYR A 83 -1.20 -5.08 5.07
CA TYR A 83 -0.22 -5.73 5.92
C TYR A 83 -0.65 -7.14 6.36
N LEU A 84 -1.93 -7.32 6.67
CA LEU A 84 -2.49 -8.63 7.04
C LEU A 84 -2.56 -9.57 5.83
N MET A 85 -2.87 -9.07 4.64
CA MET A 85 -2.86 -9.85 3.39
C MET A 85 -1.48 -10.37 3.03
N ALA A 86 -0.44 -9.58 3.33
CA ALA A 86 0.96 -9.95 3.20
C ALA A 86 1.43 -10.99 4.25
N GLY A 87 0.53 -11.50 5.10
CA GLY A 87 0.84 -12.49 6.13
C GLY A 87 1.35 -11.89 7.45
N GLY A 88 1.28 -10.57 7.59
CA GLY A 88 1.65 -9.89 8.82
C GLY A 88 0.70 -10.18 9.99
N SER A 89 1.17 -9.92 11.21
CA SER A 89 0.37 -10.05 12.43
C SER A 89 -0.04 -8.68 12.98
N LEU A 90 -1.11 -8.62 13.78
CA LEU A 90 -1.54 -7.37 14.40
C LEU A 90 -0.48 -6.80 15.37
N SER A 91 0.29 -7.67 16.04
CA SER A 91 1.36 -7.25 16.94
C SER A 91 2.56 -6.67 16.19
N SER A 92 2.96 -7.28 15.08
CA SER A 92 4.03 -6.78 14.22
C SER A 92 3.62 -5.48 13.53
N PHE A 93 2.36 -5.37 13.07
CA PHE A 93 1.82 -4.11 12.55
C PHE A 93 1.90 -2.97 13.56
N ALA A 94 1.46 -3.21 14.80
CA ALA A 94 1.48 -2.22 15.87
C ALA A 94 2.92 -1.74 16.16
N LYS A 95 3.86 -2.67 16.26
CA LYS A 95 5.29 -2.37 16.46
C LYS A 95 5.87 -1.56 15.31
N GLU A 96 5.60 -1.95 14.06
CA GLU A 96 6.18 -1.31 12.89
C GLU A 96 5.61 0.08 12.59
N ASN A 97 4.35 0.31 12.94
CA ASN A 97 3.67 1.59 12.69
C ASN A 97 3.67 2.52 13.91
N GLY A 98 4.34 2.13 15.01
CA GLY A 98 4.45 2.96 16.21
C GLY A 98 3.11 3.22 16.91
N VAL A 99 2.14 2.31 16.75
CA VAL A 99 0.81 2.40 17.38
C VAL A 99 0.65 1.37 18.48
N SER A 100 -0.28 1.60 19.41
CA SER A 100 -0.59 0.60 20.43
C SER A 100 -1.28 -0.62 19.81
N ARG A 101 -1.14 -1.79 20.44
CA ARG A 101 -1.92 -2.99 20.07
C ARG A 101 -3.42 -2.74 20.12
N ASN A 102 -3.89 -1.89 21.04
CA ASN A 102 -5.30 -1.53 21.15
C ASN A 102 -5.76 -0.69 19.95
N THR A 103 -4.94 0.26 19.51
CA THR A 103 -5.20 1.08 18.31
C THR A 103 -5.30 0.21 17.07
N ALA A 104 -4.35 -0.71 16.87
CA ALA A 104 -4.39 -1.66 15.75
C ALA A 104 -5.64 -2.55 15.82
N ARG A 105 -6.02 -3.02 17.02
CA ARG A 105 -7.25 -3.80 17.23
C ARG A 105 -8.52 -3.00 16.90
N ASN A 106 -8.59 -1.73 17.29
CA ASN A 106 -9.73 -0.87 16.96
C ASN A 106 -9.86 -0.67 15.45
N GLN A 107 -8.74 -0.45 14.74
CA GLN A 107 -8.73 -0.39 13.27
C GLN A 107 -9.24 -1.71 12.67
N LEU A 108 -8.76 -2.86 13.15
CA LEU A 108 -9.24 -4.17 12.68
C LEU A 108 -10.75 -4.36 12.89
N GLN A 109 -11.28 -3.87 14.01
CA GLN A 109 -12.72 -3.96 14.29
C GLN A 109 -13.55 -3.11 13.32
N VAL A 110 -13.07 -1.92 12.94
CA VAL A 110 -13.72 -1.10 11.91
C VAL A 110 -13.66 -1.80 10.54
N ILE A 111 -12.52 -2.42 10.21
CA ILE A 111 -12.40 -3.21 8.97
C ILE A 111 -13.43 -4.35 8.94
N PHE A 112 -13.58 -5.09 10.04
CA PHE A 112 -14.61 -6.13 10.17
C PHE A 112 -16.03 -5.61 9.95
N GLN A 113 -16.34 -4.41 10.43
CA GLN A 113 -17.64 -3.78 10.19
C GLN A 113 -17.84 -3.44 8.71
N LYS A 114 -16.83 -2.87 8.05
CA LYS A 114 -16.89 -2.48 6.63
C LYS A 114 -16.93 -3.66 5.66
N THR A 115 -16.37 -4.80 6.07
CA THR A 115 -16.29 -6.02 5.25
C THR A 115 -17.32 -7.09 5.64
N ASN A 116 -18.06 -6.87 6.74
CA ASN A 116 -19.01 -7.83 7.31
C ASN A 116 -18.43 -9.22 7.65
N VAL A 117 -17.13 -9.31 7.87
CA VAL A 117 -16.45 -10.53 8.36
C VAL A 117 -16.10 -10.38 9.83
N ARG A 118 -15.79 -11.49 10.51
CA ARG A 118 -15.51 -11.46 11.97
C ARG A 118 -14.16 -12.06 12.34
N ARG A 119 -13.52 -12.78 11.43
CA ARG A 119 -12.22 -13.42 11.67
C ARG A 119 -11.16 -12.84 10.74
N GLN A 120 -9.95 -12.65 11.26
CA GLN A 120 -8.82 -12.15 10.46
C GLN A 120 -8.53 -13.04 9.24
N ALA A 121 -8.65 -14.36 9.39
CA ALA A 121 -8.47 -15.29 8.27
C ALA A 121 -9.57 -15.14 7.19
N GLU A 122 -10.82 -14.88 7.59
CA GLU A 122 -11.91 -14.59 6.65
C GLU A 122 -11.65 -13.27 5.91
N LEU A 123 -11.21 -12.24 6.63
CA LEU A 123 -10.84 -10.96 6.05
C LEU A 123 -9.74 -11.14 4.99
N VAL A 124 -8.66 -11.84 5.32
CA VAL A 124 -7.55 -12.05 4.37
C VAL A 124 -8.02 -12.83 3.14
N ALA A 125 -8.87 -13.85 3.31
CA ALA A 125 -9.44 -14.60 2.19
C ALA A 125 -10.31 -13.70 1.29
N LEU A 126 -11.22 -12.92 1.89
CA LEU A 126 -12.10 -11.98 1.19
C LEU A 126 -11.31 -10.96 0.38
N LEU A 127 -10.31 -10.33 0.99
CA LEU A 127 -9.54 -9.27 0.32
C LEU A 127 -8.75 -9.82 -0.89
N LYS A 128 -8.20 -11.04 -0.77
CA LYS A 128 -7.52 -11.71 -1.89
C LYS A 128 -8.47 -12.06 -3.03
N ASP A 129 -9.66 -12.58 -2.69
CA ASP A 129 -10.69 -12.90 -3.68
C ASP A 129 -11.20 -11.64 -4.40
N THR A 130 -11.34 -10.54 -3.66
CA THR A 130 -11.74 -9.24 -4.20
C THR A 130 -10.68 -8.70 -5.16
N MET A 131 -9.39 -8.76 -4.80
CA MET A 131 -8.30 -8.36 -5.69
C MET A 131 -8.27 -9.15 -7.00
N ASN A 132 -8.40 -10.47 -6.92
CA ASN A 132 -8.45 -11.32 -8.11
C ASN A 132 -9.64 -11.00 -9.05
N SER A 133 -10.64 -10.26 -8.55
CA SER A 133 -11.79 -9.81 -9.34
C SER A 133 -11.55 -8.47 -10.07
N PHE A 134 -10.44 -7.77 -9.76
CA PHE A 134 -10.03 -6.53 -10.44
C PHE A 134 -9.04 -6.79 -11.59
N GLU A 135 -8.36 -7.95 -11.60
CA GLU A 135 -7.54 -8.47 -12.72
C GLU A 135 -8.39 -8.95 -13.91
#